data_AF-A0A384J6Y2-F1
#
_entry.id   AF-A0A384J6Y2-F1
#
_cell.length_a   1.000
_cell.length_b   1.000
_cell.length_c   1.000
_cell.angle_alpha   90.00
_cell.angle_beta   90.00
_cell.angle_gamma   90.00
#
_symmetry.space_group_name_H-M   'P 1'
#
loop_
_entity.id
_entity.type
_entity.pdbx_description
1 polymer ?
#
loop_
_entity_poly.entity_id
_entity_poly.type
_entity_poly.pdbx_seq_one_letter_code
_entity_poly.pdbx_strand_id
1 'polypeptide(L)'
;MPKPLDISNPSDDICPICKSNRYLNRDLEFLINPECYHKMCSTCVDRIFTSGPAPCPVLHCGRTLRKKGFKSAFFEDLGIERECDIRRRVNEVFNRSEDDFETLLDYNNYLEETECMVFDLVNGKGKVKQEAEEKLRRFREANRGAIEENKNARLREVEMGKRKELEDREMAKQRRLAAMREEAEEKADVEKSRKQVLDQLATGKGNAADITQQAHKIILKKTSARRTLGERDAAVSAGTGSADGEGLTIRGLKKKVAPVAEKPYDPFGGVILAPTRYVLRDDYENQWVDKSVKRDPKHMAGGYSLQEYYGRAMHDAFSGLEIFIEDEMRDRVQSSSPSGATIAAAQASTGKIKLKVADRMEVDDVF
;
A
#
# COMPACT_ATOMS: atom_id res chain seq x y z
N MET A 1 -6.95 32.86 6.19
CA MET A 1 -5.75 32.25 5.60
C MET A 1 -5.33 31.09 6.49
N PRO A 2 -5.34 29.84 6.01
CA PRO A 2 -4.82 28.72 6.76
C PRO A 2 -3.30 28.86 6.89
N LYS A 3 -2.76 28.63 8.09
CA LYS A 3 -1.31 28.62 8.32
C LYS A 3 -0.69 27.53 7.44
N PRO A 4 0.38 27.82 6.67
CA PRO A 4 1.07 26.80 5.92
C PRO A 4 1.64 25.77 6.90
N LEU A 5 1.50 24.49 6.55
CA LEU A 5 2.02 23.35 7.27
C LEU A 5 3.50 23.59 7.59
N ASP A 6 3.84 23.52 8.87
CA ASP A 6 5.18 23.75 9.38
C ASP A 6 6.20 22.90 8.62
N ILE A 7 7.05 23.60 7.87
CA ILE A 7 8.36 23.13 7.44
C ILE A 7 9.08 22.70 8.71
N SER A 8 9.55 21.44 8.75
CA SER A 8 10.28 20.85 9.87
C SER A 8 11.20 21.86 10.54
N ASN A 9 10.90 22.19 11.80
CA ASN A 9 11.69 23.16 12.56
C ASN A 9 13.13 22.64 12.68
N PRO A 10 14.15 23.34 12.12
CA PRO A 10 15.54 22.90 12.17
C PRO A 10 16.14 22.90 13.59
N SER A 11 15.37 23.40 14.57
CA SER A 11 15.67 23.35 16.01
C SER A 11 15.35 22.00 16.65
N ASP A 12 14.48 21.18 16.05
CA ASP A 12 14.08 19.87 16.61
C ASP A 12 15.11 18.76 16.36
N ASP A 13 16.09 19.06 15.50
CA ASP A 13 17.24 18.22 15.15
C ASP A 13 18.52 18.62 15.88
N ILE A 14 18.42 19.40 16.97
CA ILE A 14 19.56 19.88 17.75
C ILE A 14 19.56 19.22 19.12
N CYS A 15 20.68 18.58 19.49
CA CYS A 15 20.83 18.05 20.84
C CYS A 15 20.99 19.19 21.87
N PRO A 16 20.23 19.21 22.99
CA PRO A 16 20.34 20.28 23.99
C PRO A 16 21.69 20.33 24.73
N ILE A 17 22.48 19.25 24.70
CA ILE A 17 23.72 19.13 25.49
C ILE A 17 24.95 19.46 24.62
N CYS A 18 25.11 18.79 23.48
CA CYS A 18 26.25 19.01 22.59
C CYS A 18 25.97 20.01 21.47
N LYS A 19 24.71 20.46 21.30
CA LYS A 19 24.28 21.36 20.22
C LYS A 19 24.63 20.89 18.81
N SER A 20 25.00 19.61 18.64
CA SER A 20 25.25 19.03 17.32
C SER A 20 23.92 18.82 16.60
N ASN A 21 23.90 19.17 15.32
CA ASN A 21 22.75 18.99 14.43
C ASN A 21 22.92 17.73 13.57
N ARG A 22 21.81 17.03 13.29
CA ARG A 22 21.72 15.91 12.32
C ARG A 22 22.27 16.25 10.94
N TYR A 23 22.22 17.52 10.54
CA TYR A 23 22.78 17.97 9.26
C TYR A 23 24.30 17.77 9.16
N LEU A 24 25.05 17.97 10.25
CA LEU A 24 26.52 17.86 10.22
C LEU A 24 27.00 16.41 10.35
N ASN A 25 26.23 15.56 11.02
CA ASN A 25 26.57 14.16 11.21
C ASN A 25 25.32 13.32 10.93
N ARG A 26 25.26 12.72 9.74
CA ARG A 26 24.12 11.90 9.29
C ARG A 26 23.91 10.63 10.12
N ASP A 27 24.96 10.16 10.78
CA ASP A 27 24.94 8.96 11.61
C ASP A 27 24.51 9.25 13.07
N LEU A 28 24.19 10.51 13.41
CA LEU A 28 23.67 10.83 14.74
C LEU A 28 22.20 10.43 14.86
N GLU A 29 21.96 9.39 15.66
CA GLU A 29 20.62 9.00 16.06
C GLU A 29 20.17 9.76 17.31
N PHE A 30 18.93 10.26 17.27
CA PHE A 30 18.26 10.82 18.43
C PHE A 30 17.46 9.76 19.16
N LEU A 31 17.73 9.64 20.45
CA LEU A 31 17.04 8.76 21.37
C LEU A 31 16.07 9.56 22.24
N ILE A 32 14.93 8.95 22.53
CA ILE A 32 13.88 9.48 23.40
C ILE A 32 13.63 8.47 24.52
N ASN A 33 13.29 8.98 25.70
CA ASN A 33 12.82 8.16 26.82
C ASN A 33 11.32 8.43 27.05
N PRO A 34 10.48 7.38 27.22
CA PRO A 34 9.03 7.52 27.39
C PRO A 34 8.62 8.29 28.65
N GLU A 35 9.51 8.51 29.62
CA GLU A 35 9.19 9.26 30.84
C GLU A 35 9.34 10.77 30.67
N CYS A 36 10.33 11.26 29.92
CA CYS A 36 10.58 12.70 29.75
C CYS A 36 10.19 13.22 28.37
N TYR A 37 10.12 12.37 27.34
CA TYR A 37 9.95 12.77 25.94
C TYR A 37 10.89 13.93 25.55
N HIS A 38 12.19 13.78 25.82
CA HIS A 38 13.22 14.73 25.38
C HIS A 38 14.19 14.04 24.43
N LYS A 39 14.48 14.69 23.29
CA LYS A 39 15.42 14.20 22.26
C LYS A 39 16.86 14.40 22.74
N MET A 40 17.67 13.34 22.73
CA MET A 40 19.08 13.38 23.08
C MET A 40 19.92 12.60 22.07
N CYS A 41 21.13 13.05 21.78
CA CYS A 41 22.05 12.35 20.87
C CYS A 41 22.53 11.03 21.50
N SER A 42 22.77 9.99 20.69
CA SER A 42 23.32 8.70 21.16
C SER A 42 24.57 8.86 22.03
N THR A 43 25.53 9.68 21.58
CA THR A 43 26.77 9.98 22.32
C THR A 43 26.53 10.64 23.69
N CYS A 44 25.49 11.48 23.77
CA CYS A 44 25.11 12.22 24.97
C CYS A 44 24.46 11.28 25.99
N VAL A 45 23.59 10.39 25.50
CA VAL A 45 22.96 9.34 26.32
C VAL A 45 24.04 8.41 26.87
N ASP A 46 24.98 7.97 26.04
CA ASP A 46 26.05 7.08 26.48
C ASP A 46 26.95 7.74 27.52
N ARG A 47 27.34 9.00 27.34
CA ARG A 47 28.19 9.69 28.32
C ARG A 47 27.52 9.87 29.67
N ILE A 48 26.26 10.32 29.70
CA ILE A 48 25.56 10.72 30.93
C ILE A 48 25.02 9.51 31.70
N PHE A 49 24.53 8.49 30.99
CA PHE A 49 23.88 7.34 31.64
C PHE A 49 24.80 6.12 31.82
N THR A 50 26.07 6.21 31.40
CA THR A 50 27.08 5.18 31.74
C THR A 50 27.52 5.27 33.20
N SER A 51 27.53 6.48 33.79
CA SER A 51 27.86 6.68 35.21
C SER A 51 26.76 6.21 36.18
N GLY A 52 25.61 5.77 35.68
CA GLY A 52 24.48 5.30 36.48
C GLY A 52 23.17 6.01 36.12
N PRO A 53 22.07 5.72 36.85
CA PRO A 53 20.81 6.42 36.66
C PRO A 53 20.97 7.90 37.05
N ALA A 54 20.87 8.78 36.06
CA ALA A 54 21.00 10.22 36.22
C ALA A 54 19.66 10.92 35.95
N PRO A 55 19.41 12.11 36.50
CA PRO A 55 18.29 12.93 36.09
C PRO A 55 18.46 13.42 34.65
N CYS A 56 17.35 13.63 33.95
CA CYS A 56 17.36 14.27 32.65
C CYS A 56 17.99 15.68 32.75
N PRO A 57 18.99 16.01 31.90
CA PRO A 57 19.73 17.27 31.96
C PRO A 57 18.98 18.47 31.37
N VAL A 58 17.76 18.27 30.86
CA VAL A 58 16.91 19.33 30.35
C VAL A 58 16.32 20.12 31.52
N LEU A 59 16.45 21.45 31.45
CA LEU A 59 15.84 22.37 32.39
C LEU A 59 14.34 22.05 32.49
N HIS A 60 13.84 21.89 33.72
CA HIS A 60 12.45 21.55 34.03
C HIS A 60 12.02 20.06 33.93
N CYS A 61 12.83 19.09 33.47
CA CYS A 61 12.41 17.67 33.53
C CYS A 61 12.71 16.99 34.88
N GLY A 62 13.95 17.06 35.37
CA GLY A 62 14.38 16.47 36.66
C GLY A 62 14.14 14.96 36.86
N ARG A 63 13.46 14.25 35.95
CA ARG A 63 13.11 12.82 36.12
C ARG A 63 14.37 11.96 35.98
N THR A 64 14.48 10.96 36.84
CA THR A 64 15.58 9.99 36.83
C THR A 64 15.39 8.98 35.71
N LEU A 65 16.33 8.90 34.77
CA LEU A 65 16.26 8.03 33.60
C LEU A 65 17.33 6.93 33.63
N ARG A 66 17.05 5.81 32.98
CA ARG A 66 17.98 4.67 32.81
C ARG A 66 18.36 4.51 31.35
N LYS A 67 19.60 4.08 31.08
CA LYS A 67 20.12 3.85 29.71
C LYS A 67 19.24 2.90 28.88
N LYS A 68 18.72 1.81 29.47
CA LYS A 68 17.84 0.85 28.78
C LYS A 68 16.47 1.42 28.39
N GLY A 69 16.06 2.54 28.97
CA GLY A 69 14.77 3.18 28.66
C GLY A 69 14.81 4.11 27.45
N PHE A 70 15.97 4.29 26.83
CA PHE A 70 16.09 5.09 25.61
C PHE A 70 15.76 4.25 24.38
N LYS A 71 14.92 4.80 23.51
CA LYS A 71 14.48 4.20 22.24
C LYS A 71 14.66 5.23 21.13
N SER A 72 14.97 4.80 19.91
CA SER A 72 14.94 5.68 18.74
C SER A 72 13.51 6.14 18.45
N ALA A 73 13.33 7.43 18.16
CA ALA A 73 12.06 7.92 17.66
C ALA A 73 11.82 7.35 16.26
N PHE A 74 10.64 6.82 15.99
CA PHE A 74 10.20 6.47 14.64
C PHE A 74 9.63 7.68 13.92
N PHE A 75 8.95 8.55 14.66
CA PHE A 75 8.34 9.78 14.17
C PHE A 75 9.12 11.02 14.62
N GLU A 76 9.11 12.05 13.77
CA GLU A 76 9.76 13.33 14.07
C GLU A 76 9.00 14.12 15.15
N ASP A 77 7.67 13.97 15.22
CA ASP A 77 6.82 14.61 16.22
C ASP A 77 6.75 13.79 17.53
N LEU A 78 7.12 14.45 18.63
CA LEU A 78 7.04 13.89 19.98
C LEU A 78 5.60 13.70 20.48
N GLY A 79 4.65 14.50 19.97
CA GLY A 79 3.23 14.37 20.30
C GLY A 79 2.70 13.01 19.83
N ILE A 80 2.98 12.66 18.58
CA ILE A 80 2.59 11.37 17.98
C ILE A 80 3.28 10.21 18.69
N GLU A 81 4.58 10.29 18.99
CA GLU A 81 5.26 9.22 19.74
C GLU A 81 4.64 8.98 21.13
N ARG A 82 4.29 10.05 21.84
CA ARG A 82 3.59 9.95 23.12
C ARG A 82 2.24 9.26 22.98
N GLU A 83 1.46 9.65 21.98
CA GLU A 83 0.18 9.02 21.68
C GLU A 83 0.35 7.54 21.33
N CYS A 84 1.30 7.18 20.46
CA CYS A 84 1.55 5.81 20.07
C CYS A 84 1.96 4.92 21.26
N ASP A 85 2.81 5.41 22.16
CA ASP A 85 3.21 4.65 23.35
C ASP A 85 2.05 4.51 24.36
N ILE A 86 1.24 5.54 24.55
CA ILE A 86 0.03 5.48 25.38
C ILE A 86 -0.99 4.53 24.76
N ARG A 87 -1.27 4.62 23.46
CA ARG A 87 -2.19 3.73 22.75
C ARG A 87 -1.71 2.28 22.82
N ARG A 88 -0.40 2.01 22.69
CA ARG A 88 0.15 0.65 22.88
C ARG A 88 -0.12 0.14 24.30
N ARG A 89 0.08 0.98 25.32
CA ARG A 89 -0.17 0.62 26.72
C ARG A 89 -1.65 0.36 27.00
N VAL A 90 -2.54 1.18 26.44
CA VAL A 90 -3.99 1.04 26.57
C VAL A 90 -4.45 -0.22 25.84
N ASN A 91 -4.06 -0.44 24.58
CA ASN A 91 -4.41 -1.63 23.79
C ASN A 91 -3.84 -2.95 24.37
N GLU A 92 -2.76 -2.89 25.15
CA GLU A 92 -2.29 -4.08 25.88
C GLU A 92 -3.25 -4.47 27.01
N VAL A 93 -3.94 -3.50 27.61
CA VAL A 93 -4.94 -3.71 28.66
C VAL A 93 -6.33 -3.94 28.07
N PHE A 94 -6.66 -3.26 26.98
CA PHE A 94 -7.92 -3.36 26.23
C PHE A 94 -7.72 -4.24 24.99
N ASN A 95 -7.67 -5.55 25.22
CA ASN A 95 -7.39 -6.55 24.18
C ASN A 95 -8.60 -7.46 23.89
N ARG A 96 -9.80 -6.88 23.89
CA ARG A 96 -11.03 -7.59 23.50
C ARG A 96 -11.25 -7.48 21.99
N SER A 97 -11.68 -8.57 21.37
CA SER A 97 -12.00 -8.63 19.93
C SER A 97 -13.49 -8.48 19.68
N GLU A 98 -13.88 -8.23 18.43
CA GLU A 98 -15.29 -8.18 18.00
C GLU A 98 -16.05 -9.46 18.41
N ASP A 99 -15.39 -10.62 18.38
CA ASP A 99 -15.95 -11.92 18.78
C ASP A 99 -16.35 -12.00 20.26
N ASP A 100 -15.86 -11.10 21.12
CA ASP A 100 -16.21 -11.06 22.55
C ASP A 100 -17.54 -10.33 22.81
N PHE A 101 -18.15 -9.73 21.79
CA PHE A 101 -19.35 -8.90 21.90
C PHE A 101 -20.54 -9.53 21.15
N GLU A 102 -21.75 -9.37 21.70
CA GLU A 102 -22.98 -9.87 21.09
C GLU A 102 -23.45 -9.00 19.92
N THR A 103 -23.18 -7.69 19.98
CA THR A 103 -23.61 -6.73 18.96
C THR A 103 -22.45 -5.86 18.48
N LEU A 104 -22.52 -5.47 17.21
CA LEU A 104 -21.56 -4.53 16.60
C LEU A 104 -21.60 -3.14 17.28
N LEU A 105 -22.77 -2.73 17.80
CA LEU A 105 -22.92 -1.45 18.49
C LEU A 105 -22.12 -1.44 19.79
N ASP A 106 -22.15 -2.52 20.57
CA ASP A 106 -21.40 -2.63 21.81
C ASP A 106 -19.89 -2.64 21.56
N TYR A 107 -19.45 -3.28 20.49
CA TYR A 107 -18.05 -3.23 20.06
C TYR A 107 -17.61 -1.80 19.67
N ASN A 108 -18.44 -1.08 18.90
CA ASN A 108 -18.13 0.31 18.52
C ASN A 108 -18.12 1.25 19.73
N ASN A 109 -19.05 1.08 20.67
CA ASN A 109 -19.06 1.85 21.93
C ASN A 109 -17.79 1.57 22.76
N TYR A 110 -17.36 0.30 22.81
CA TYR A 110 -16.11 -0.07 23.46
C TYR A 110 -14.89 0.58 22.81
N LEU A 111 -14.82 0.59 21.46
CA LEU A 111 -13.74 1.29 20.75
C LEU A 111 -13.74 2.79 21.05
N GLU A 112 -14.90 3.43 21.05
CA GLU A 112 -15.03 4.85 21.41
C GLU A 112 -14.55 5.11 22.84
N GLU A 113 -14.92 4.26 23.80
CA GLU A 113 -14.41 4.35 25.18
C GLU A 113 -12.88 4.22 25.23
N THR A 114 -12.29 3.29 24.47
CA THR A 114 -10.83 3.15 24.41
C THR A 114 -10.14 4.40 23.86
N GLU A 115 -10.68 5.01 22.80
CA GLU A 115 -10.11 6.23 22.22
C GLU A 115 -10.33 7.45 23.11
N CYS A 116 -11.48 7.56 23.79
CA CYS A 116 -11.71 8.58 24.82
C CYS A 116 -10.66 8.47 25.95
N MET A 117 -10.35 7.25 26.41
CA MET A 117 -9.29 7.04 27.41
C MET A 117 -7.89 7.41 26.89
N VAL A 118 -7.57 7.08 25.64
CA VAL A 118 -6.29 7.48 25.02
C VAL A 118 -6.21 9.01 24.95
N PHE A 119 -7.28 9.66 24.52
CA PHE A 119 -7.35 11.12 24.43
C PHE A 119 -7.16 11.79 25.80
N ASP A 120 -7.84 11.29 26.84
CA ASP A 120 -7.71 11.79 28.21
C ASP A 120 -6.29 11.61 28.77
N LEU A 121 -5.58 10.52 28.39
CA LEU A 121 -4.20 10.29 28.83
C LEU A 121 -3.17 11.15 28.10
N VAL A 122 -3.40 11.46 26.82
CA VAL A 122 -2.50 12.29 25.99
C VAL A 122 -2.70 13.78 26.27
N ASN A 123 -3.95 14.24 26.26
CA ASN A 123 -4.32 15.65 26.32
C ASN A 123 -4.79 16.10 27.72
N GLY A 124 -5.24 15.17 28.56
CA GLY A 124 -5.78 15.48 29.88
C GLY A 124 -4.72 16.05 30.82
N LYS A 125 -5.12 17.08 31.59
CA LYS A 125 -4.28 17.75 32.58
C LYS A 125 -4.72 17.35 33.99
N GLY A 126 -3.76 16.98 34.84
CA GLY A 126 -3.96 16.78 36.28
C GLY A 126 -5.03 15.73 36.61
N LYS A 127 -6.20 16.17 37.05
CA LYS A 127 -7.29 15.31 37.57
C LYS A 127 -7.83 14.33 36.52
N VAL A 128 -8.08 14.79 35.30
CA VAL A 128 -8.59 13.95 34.20
C VAL A 128 -7.64 12.80 33.90
N LYS A 129 -6.33 13.09 33.87
CA LYS A 129 -5.31 12.07 33.65
C LYS A 129 -5.26 11.06 34.81
N GLN A 130 -5.36 11.51 36.05
CA GLN A 130 -5.37 10.62 37.23
C GLN A 130 -6.60 9.72 37.23
N GLU A 131 -7.78 10.24 36.89
CA GLU A 131 -9.00 9.47 36.77
C GLU A 131 -8.90 8.43 35.65
N ALA A 132 -8.34 8.80 34.49
CA ALA A 132 -8.09 7.88 33.39
C ALA A 132 -7.07 6.79 33.78
N GLU A 133 -5.99 7.13 34.48
CA GLU A 133 -5.02 6.15 34.99
C GLU A 133 -5.64 5.22 36.04
N GLU A 134 -6.53 5.72 36.89
CA GLU A 134 -7.23 4.91 37.88
C GLU A 134 -8.24 3.96 37.21
N LYS A 135 -9.00 4.44 36.22
CA LYS A 135 -9.88 3.60 35.40
C LYS A 135 -9.09 2.49 34.72
N LEU A 136 -7.94 2.82 34.12
CA LEU A 136 -7.04 1.84 33.51
C LEU A 136 -6.53 0.81 34.53
N ARG A 137 -6.19 1.24 35.76
CA ARG A 137 -5.77 0.33 36.84
C ARG A 137 -6.90 -0.61 37.26
N ARG A 138 -8.10 -0.08 37.49
CA ARG A 138 -9.29 -0.87 37.86
C ARG A 138 -9.62 -1.90 36.78
N PHE A 139 -9.57 -1.50 35.50
CA PHE A 139 -9.83 -2.42 34.39
C PHE A 139 -8.76 -3.50 34.28
N ARG A 140 -7.48 -3.15 34.47
CA ARG A 140 -6.37 -4.12 34.51
C ARG A 140 -6.55 -5.13 35.64
N GLU A 141 -6.96 -4.71 36.83
CA GLU A 141 -7.17 -5.58 37.98
C GLU A 141 -8.37 -6.51 37.77
N ALA A 142 -9.50 -5.97 37.27
CA ALA A 142 -10.71 -6.74 37.01
C ALA A 142 -10.53 -7.78 35.89
N ASN A 143 -9.78 -7.44 34.84
CA ASN A 143 -9.68 -8.27 33.62
C ASN A 143 -8.34 -8.97 33.44
N ARG A 144 -7.48 -9.05 34.46
CA ARG A 144 -6.13 -9.59 34.33
C ARG A 144 -6.08 -10.98 33.67
N GLY A 145 -6.99 -11.88 34.07
CA GLY A 145 -7.06 -13.24 33.53
C GLY A 145 -7.41 -13.27 32.04
N ALA A 146 -8.49 -12.59 31.65
CA ALA A 146 -8.91 -12.48 30.25
C ALA A 146 -7.85 -11.78 29.38
N ILE A 147 -7.16 -10.77 29.91
CA ILE A 147 -6.09 -10.07 29.21
C ILE A 147 -4.93 -11.03 28.90
N GLU A 148 -4.50 -11.83 29.88
CA GLU A 148 -3.40 -12.79 29.70
C GLU A 148 -3.76 -13.88 28.67
N GLU A 149 -5.00 -14.37 28.69
CA GLU A 149 -5.50 -15.36 27.73
C GLU A 149 -5.54 -14.82 26.30
N ASN A 150 -6.18 -13.66 26.08
CA ASN A 150 -6.26 -13.03 24.76
C ASN A 150 -4.87 -12.64 24.23
N LYS A 151 -3.95 -12.22 25.11
CA LYS A 151 -2.56 -11.94 24.73
C LYS A 151 -1.85 -13.21 24.27
N ASN A 152 -2.04 -14.33 24.95
CA ASN A 152 -1.44 -15.60 24.58
C ASN A 152 -2.05 -16.17 23.29
N ALA A 153 -3.36 -16.01 23.09
CA ALA A 153 -4.04 -16.37 21.85
C ALA A 153 -3.43 -15.60 20.65
N ARG A 154 -3.30 -14.27 20.76
CA ARG A 154 -2.68 -13.44 19.73
C ARG A 154 -1.23 -13.81 19.44
N LEU A 155 -0.45 -14.17 20.46
CA LEU A 155 0.93 -14.63 20.28
C LEU A 155 0.98 -15.95 19.50
N ARG A 156 0.11 -16.90 19.83
CA ARG A 156 0.01 -18.18 19.11
C ARG A 156 -0.35 -17.97 17.64
N GLU A 157 -1.27 -17.06 17.34
CA GLU A 157 -1.63 -16.74 15.94
C GLU A 157 -0.45 -16.16 15.15
N VAL A 158 0.28 -15.22 15.75
CA VAL A 158 1.47 -14.62 15.13
C VAL A 158 2.57 -15.67 14.92
N GLU A 159 2.80 -16.56 15.88
CA GLU A 159 3.76 -17.67 15.73
C GLU A 159 3.35 -18.64 14.63
N MET A 160 2.07 -19.00 14.56
CA MET A 160 1.53 -19.85 13.50
C MET A 160 1.64 -19.20 12.12
N GLY A 161 1.43 -17.88 12.03
CA GLY A 161 1.64 -17.10 10.81
C GLY A 161 3.09 -17.13 10.33
N LYS A 162 4.04 -16.87 11.23
CA LYS A 162 5.49 -16.94 10.93
C LYS A 162 5.94 -18.33 10.51
N ARG A 163 5.38 -19.38 11.13
CA ARG A 163 5.70 -20.77 10.78
C ARG A 163 5.27 -21.09 9.35
N LYS A 164 4.05 -20.70 8.96
CA LYS A 164 3.56 -20.86 7.58
C LYS A 164 4.41 -20.09 6.56
N GLU A 165 4.78 -18.85 6.88
CA GLU A 165 5.63 -18.04 5.99
C GLU A 165 7.01 -18.70 5.76
N LEU A 166 7.59 -19.27 6.81
CA LEU A 166 8.84 -20.03 6.72
C LEU A 166 8.68 -21.27 5.84
N GLU A 167 7.64 -22.07 6.08
CA GLU A 167 7.31 -23.28 5.30
C GLU A 167 7.12 -22.93 3.82
N ASP A 168 6.37 -21.88 3.50
CA ASP A 168 6.15 -21.41 2.13
C ASP A 168 7.45 -20.94 1.47
N ARG A 169 8.29 -20.22 2.21
CA ARG A 169 9.61 -19.77 1.72
C ARG A 169 10.55 -20.95 1.46
N GLU A 170 10.53 -21.97 2.29
CA GLU A 170 11.30 -23.20 2.10
C GLU A 170 10.80 -24.00 0.90
N MET A 171 9.48 -24.18 0.76
CA MET A 171 8.89 -24.82 -0.42
C MET A 171 9.23 -24.06 -1.71
N ALA A 172 9.21 -22.71 -1.69
CA ALA A 172 9.60 -21.90 -2.84
C ALA A 172 11.07 -22.09 -3.22
N LYS A 173 11.97 -22.20 -2.24
CA LYS A 173 13.39 -22.52 -2.48
C LYS A 173 13.55 -23.93 -3.06
N GLN A 174 12.86 -24.92 -2.51
CA GLN A 174 12.90 -26.29 -2.99
C GLN A 174 12.40 -26.39 -4.45
N ARG A 175 11.33 -25.69 -4.80
CA ARG A 175 10.83 -25.62 -6.18
C ARG A 175 11.85 -25.00 -7.14
N ARG A 176 12.51 -23.91 -6.74
CA ARG A 176 13.57 -23.28 -7.56
C ARG A 176 14.77 -24.20 -7.75
N LEU A 177 15.19 -24.90 -6.70
CA LEU A 177 16.29 -25.86 -6.77
C LEU A 177 15.92 -27.09 -7.61
N ALA A 178 14.68 -27.58 -7.52
CA ALA A 178 14.19 -28.67 -8.35
C ALA A 178 14.16 -28.28 -9.83
N ALA A 179 13.64 -27.10 -10.17
CA ALA A 179 13.63 -26.59 -11.54
C ALA A 179 15.05 -26.40 -12.10
N MET A 180 15.99 -25.90 -11.30
CA MET A 180 17.39 -25.75 -11.71
C MET A 180 18.08 -27.12 -11.92
N ARG A 181 17.78 -28.11 -11.08
CA ARG A 181 18.28 -29.48 -11.23
C ARG A 181 17.72 -30.13 -12.50
N GLU A 182 16.41 -29.99 -12.73
CA GLU A 182 15.75 -30.49 -13.92
C GLU A 182 16.35 -29.87 -15.19
N GLU A 183 16.51 -28.54 -15.26
CA GLU A 183 17.14 -27.87 -16.40
C GLU A 183 18.59 -28.32 -16.63
N ALA A 184 19.36 -28.59 -15.56
CA ALA A 184 20.71 -29.11 -15.67
C ALA A 184 20.76 -30.54 -16.21
N GLU A 185 19.84 -31.41 -15.75
CA GLU A 185 19.68 -32.77 -16.27
C GLU A 185 19.24 -32.76 -17.73
N GLU A 186 18.37 -31.83 -18.13
CA GLU A 186 17.97 -31.63 -19.52
C GLU A 186 19.14 -31.23 -20.42
N LYS A 187 19.96 -30.27 -20.00
CA LYS A 187 21.17 -29.87 -20.74
C LYS A 187 22.13 -31.05 -20.89
N ALA A 188 22.34 -31.83 -19.83
CA ALA A 188 23.19 -33.02 -19.88
C ALA A 188 22.64 -34.11 -20.82
N ASP A 189 21.33 -34.32 -20.85
CA ASP A 189 20.67 -35.25 -21.77
C ASP A 189 20.82 -34.81 -23.23
N VAL A 190 20.65 -33.51 -23.52
CA VAL A 190 20.85 -32.95 -24.86
C VAL A 190 22.29 -33.10 -25.30
N GLU A 191 23.26 -32.85 -24.42
CA GLU A 191 24.68 -33.05 -24.71
C GLU A 191 25.04 -34.52 -24.97
N LYS A 192 24.50 -35.45 -24.18
CA LYS A 192 24.69 -36.89 -24.41
C LYS A 192 24.11 -37.32 -25.76
N SER A 193 22.90 -36.87 -26.09
CA SER A 193 22.29 -37.13 -27.39
C SER A 193 23.11 -36.53 -28.54
N ARG A 194 23.64 -35.30 -28.38
CA ARG A 194 24.52 -34.67 -29.38
C ARG A 194 25.83 -35.44 -29.57
N LYS A 195 26.46 -35.88 -28.47
CA LYS A 195 27.70 -36.68 -28.51
C LYS A 195 27.49 -38.02 -29.21
N GLN A 196 26.37 -38.71 -28.95
CA GLN A 196 26.04 -39.97 -29.63
C GLN A 196 25.87 -39.79 -31.14
N VAL A 197 25.24 -38.70 -31.58
CA VAL A 197 25.10 -38.39 -33.03
C VAL A 197 26.47 -38.10 -33.65
N LEU A 198 27.33 -37.34 -32.97
CA LEU A 198 28.69 -37.05 -33.43
C LEU A 198 29.56 -38.33 -33.51
N ASP A 199 29.44 -39.23 -32.54
CA ASP A 199 30.20 -40.49 -32.51
C ASP A 199 29.75 -41.45 -33.62
N GLN A 200 28.44 -41.51 -33.91
CA GLN A 200 27.90 -42.26 -35.05
C GLN A 200 28.37 -41.69 -36.41
N LEU A 201 28.51 -40.37 -36.51
CA LEU A 201 29.09 -39.73 -37.69
C LEU A 201 30.59 -40.00 -37.81
N ALA A 202 31.33 -40.03 -36.69
CA ALA A 202 32.77 -40.26 -36.66
C ALA A 202 33.16 -41.71 -36.96
N THR A 203 32.35 -42.68 -36.53
CA THR A 203 32.58 -44.12 -36.74
C THR A 203 32.20 -44.60 -38.15
N GLY A 204 31.64 -43.74 -39.00
CA GLY A 204 31.67 -43.87 -40.46
C GLY A 204 30.83 -44.98 -41.09
N LYS A 205 29.81 -45.51 -40.41
CA LYS A 205 28.95 -46.60 -40.93
C LYS A 205 27.59 -46.07 -41.42
N GLY A 206 27.57 -45.31 -42.50
CA GLY A 206 26.34 -44.93 -43.21
C GLY A 206 26.38 -43.57 -43.92
N ASN A 207 25.36 -43.29 -44.73
CA ASN A 207 25.15 -41.98 -45.34
C ASN A 207 24.85 -40.93 -44.27
N ALA A 208 25.59 -39.82 -44.27
CA ALA A 208 25.42 -38.72 -43.30
C ALA A 208 24.00 -38.11 -43.30
N ALA A 209 23.32 -38.14 -44.45
CA ALA A 209 21.93 -37.66 -44.57
C ALA A 209 20.92 -38.52 -43.81
N ASP A 210 21.09 -39.85 -43.81
CA ASP A 210 20.15 -40.75 -43.14
C ASP A 210 20.34 -40.72 -41.61
N ILE A 211 21.58 -40.61 -41.15
CA ILE A 211 21.94 -40.52 -39.72
C ILE A 211 21.38 -39.23 -39.11
N THR A 212 21.54 -38.10 -39.80
CA THR A 212 20.99 -36.81 -39.35
C THR A 212 19.46 -36.80 -39.36
N GLN A 213 18.81 -37.37 -40.37
CA GLN A 213 17.34 -37.49 -40.38
C GLN A 213 16.80 -38.40 -39.26
N GLN A 214 17.48 -39.50 -38.97
CA GLN A 214 17.13 -40.39 -37.86
C GLN A 214 17.33 -39.70 -36.51
N ALA A 215 18.44 -38.98 -36.31
CA ALA A 215 18.70 -38.19 -35.12
C ALA A 215 17.65 -37.09 -34.91
N HIS A 216 17.29 -36.35 -35.96
CA HIS A 216 16.26 -35.30 -35.89
C HIS A 216 14.88 -35.88 -35.53
N LYS A 217 14.52 -37.06 -36.06
CA LYS A 217 13.27 -37.77 -35.69
C LYS A 217 13.27 -38.23 -34.23
N ILE A 218 14.41 -38.68 -33.69
CA ILE A 218 14.55 -39.10 -32.29
C ILE A 218 14.46 -37.89 -31.35
N ILE A 219 15.12 -36.78 -31.69
CA ILE A 219 15.05 -35.53 -30.92
C ILE A 219 13.61 -34.99 -30.90
N LEU A 220 12.95 -34.91 -32.06
CA LEU A 220 11.55 -34.44 -32.17
C LEU A 220 10.57 -35.31 -31.35
N LYS A 221 10.72 -36.63 -31.37
CA LYS A 221 9.89 -37.54 -30.56
C LYS A 221 10.13 -37.35 -29.06
N LYS A 222 11.39 -37.18 -28.64
CA LYS A 222 11.76 -36.97 -27.22
C LYS A 222 11.26 -35.62 -26.70
N THR A 223 11.37 -34.56 -27.49
CA THR A 223 10.86 -33.23 -27.14
C THR A 223 9.34 -33.18 -27.10
N SER A 224 8.66 -33.85 -28.04
CA SER A 224 7.18 -33.88 -28.05
C SER A 224 6.59 -34.72 -26.92
N ALA A 225 7.17 -35.88 -26.59
CA ALA A 225 6.70 -36.70 -25.48
C ALA A 225 6.97 -36.06 -24.11
N ARG A 226 8.01 -35.22 -23.98
CA ARG A 226 8.26 -34.45 -22.77
C ARG A 226 7.43 -33.17 -22.67
N ARG A 227 7.11 -32.50 -23.78
CA ARG A 227 6.20 -31.35 -23.76
C ARG A 227 4.81 -31.76 -23.27
N THR A 228 4.33 -32.94 -23.67
CA THR A 228 3.04 -33.47 -23.18
C THR A 228 3.07 -33.93 -21.72
N LEU A 229 4.24 -34.33 -21.18
CA LEU A 229 4.41 -34.62 -19.75
C LEU A 229 4.57 -33.34 -18.92
N GLY A 230 5.35 -32.37 -19.39
CA GLY A 230 5.49 -31.05 -18.79
C GLY A 230 4.20 -30.23 -18.83
N GLU A 231 3.37 -30.36 -19.88
CA GLU A 231 2.02 -29.79 -19.91
C GLU A 231 1.08 -30.50 -18.93
N ARG A 232 1.26 -31.82 -18.69
CA ARG A 232 0.51 -32.56 -17.68
C ARG A 232 0.93 -32.17 -16.25
N ASP A 233 2.21 -32.01 -15.99
CA ASP A 233 2.72 -31.61 -14.67
C ASP A 233 2.51 -30.10 -14.41
N ALA A 234 2.56 -29.27 -15.45
CA ALA A 234 2.11 -27.88 -15.38
C ALA A 234 0.59 -27.81 -15.18
N ALA A 235 -0.22 -28.70 -15.75
CA ALA A 235 -1.67 -28.77 -15.49
C ALA A 235 -2.02 -29.35 -14.11
N VAL A 236 -1.17 -30.20 -13.53
CA VAL A 236 -1.32 -30.72 -12.16
C VAL A 236 -0.84 -29.69 -11.11
N SER A 237 0.19 -28.89 -11.41
CA SER A 237 0.65 -27.79 -10.56
C SER A 237 -0.15 -26.49 -10.74
N ALA A 238 -0.72 -26.26 -11.92
CA ALA A 238 -1.69 -25.22 -12.22
C ALA A 238 -3.08 -25.86 -12.27
N GLY A 239 -3.56 -26.31 -11.11
CA GLY A 239 -4.95 -26.68 -10.92
C GLY A 239 -5.87 -25.47 -11.05
N THR A 240 -6.02 -24.95 -12.27
CA THR A 240 -7.09 -24.05 -12.71
C THR A 240 -7.10 -23.95 -14.24
N GLY A 241 -8.10 -24.59 -14.86
CA GLY A 241 -8.79 -24.04 -16.03
C GLY A 241 -8.42 -24.59 -17.41
N SER A 242 -8.98 -25.75 -17.76
CA SER A 242 -9.94 -25.90 -18.88
C SER A 242 -10.15 -27.37 -19.19
N ALA A 243 -11.26 -27.91 -18.69
CA ALA A 243 -11.81 -29.18 -19.13
C ALA A 243 -13.21 -28.91 -19.67
N ASP A 244 -13.28 -28.53 -20.95
CA ASP A 244 -14.43 -28.90 -21.77
C ASP A 244 -14.24 -30.39 -22.08
N GLY A 245 -14.73 -31.22 -21.17
CA GLY A 245 -14.58 -32.66 -21.21
C GLY A 245 -15.40 -33.27 -20.08
N GLU A 246 -16.53 -33.85 -20.45
CA GLU A 246 -17.47 -34.55 -19.59
C GLU A 246 -16.79 -35.56 -18.65
N GLY A 247 -17.10 -35.44 -17.35
CA GLY A 247 -16.89 -36.52 -16.38
C GLY A 247 -15.84 -36.23 -15.32
N LEU A 248 -16.31 -35.67 -14.17
CA LEU A 248 -15.92 -35.95 -12.77
C LEU A 248 -16.13 -34.69 -11.92
N THR A 249 -17.38 -34.46 -11.50
CA THR A 249 -17.74 -33.36 -10.58
C THR A 249 -17.66 -33.84 -9.13
N ILE A 250 -16.52 -33.60 -8.46
CA ILE A 250 -16.48 -33.66 -7.00
C ILE A 250 -17.23 -32.43 -6.47
N ARG A 251 -18.47 -32.64 -6.02
CA ARG A 251 -19.29 -31.61 -5.39
C ARG A 251 -18.61 -31.11 -4.09
N GLY A 252 -18.39 -29.80 -3.98
CA GLY A 252 -18.00 -29.15 -2.72
C GLY A 252 -16.71 -28.31 -2.72
N LEU A 253 -15.96 -28.22 -3.83
CA LEU A 253 -14.77 -27.37 -3.88
C LEU A 253 -15.15 -25.90 -4.13
N LYS A 254 -14.88 -25.03 -3.15
CA LYS A 254 -14.93 -23.57 -3.33
C LYS A 254 -14.02 -23.20 -4.50
N LYS A 255 -14.60 -22.60 -5.55
CA LYS A 255 -13.87 -22.03 -6.69
C LYS A 255 -12.91 -20.97 -6.14
N LYS A 256 -11.61 -21.25 -6.13
CA LYS A 256 -10.60 -20.25 -5.78
C LYS A 256 -10.65 -19.19 -6.88
N VAL A 257 -11.04 -17.98 -6.52
CA VAL A 257 -10.92 -16.81 -7.40
C VAL A 257 -9.43 -16.65 -7.65
N ALA A 258 -8.99 -16.85 -8.89
CA ALA A 258 -7.59 -16.61 -9.25
C ALA A 258 -7.26 -15.13 -8.93
N PRO A 259 -6.13 -14.86 -8.26
CA PRO A 259 -5.71 -13.48 -8.05
C PRO A 259 -5.59 -12.80 -9.42
N VAL A 260 -6.21 -11.62 -9.54
CA VAL A 260 -6.20 -10.83 -10.77
C VAL A 260 -4.75 -10.57 -11.15
N ALA A 261 -4.33 -11.00 -12.33
CA ALA A 261 -2.99 -10.71 -12.84
C ALA A 261 -2.77 -9.20 -12.80
N GLU A 262 -1.66 -8.77 -12.19
CA GLU A 262 -1.31 -7.35 -12.12
C GLU A 262 -1.29 -6.78 -13.54
N LYS A 263 -2.06 -5.71 -13.76
CA LYS A 263 -2.15 -5.06 -15.07
C LYS A 263 -0.75 -4.55 -15.45
N PRO A 264 -0.36 -4.61 -16.74
CA PRO A 264 0.89 -4.01 -17.20
C PRO A 264 1.04 -2.59 -16.67
N TYR A 265 2.21 -2.26 -16.13
CA TYR A 265 2.48 -0.97 -15.49
C TYR A 265 2.24 0.17 -16.49
N ASP A 266 1.22 0.96 -16.22
CA ASP A 266 0.91 2.17 -16.97
C ASP A 266 1.58 3.37 -16.28
N PRO A 267 2.60 4.01 -16.88
CA PRO A 267 3.28 5.16 -16.30
C PRO A 267 2.37 6.37 -16.10
N PHE A 268 1.24 6.44 -16.80
CA PHE A 268 0.25 7.50 -16.66
C PHE A 268 -0.97 7.09 -15.85
N GLY A 269 -1.01 5.86 -15.31
CA GLY A 269 -2.06 5.41 -14.40
C GLY A 269 -3.49 5.57 -14.95
N GLY A 270 -3.68 5.45 -16.27
CA GLY A 270 -4.96 5.62 -16.94
C GLY A 270 -5.34 7.06 -17.28
N VAL A 271 -4.44 8.04 -17.12
CA VAL A 271 -4.70 9.42 -17.52
C VAL A 271 -4.70 9.53 -19.06
N ILE A 272 -5.86 9.80 -19.63
CA ILE A 272 -6.03 10.06 -21.06
C ILE A 272 -5.67 11.53 -21.31
N LEU A 273 -4.54 11.77 -21.96
CA LEU A 273 -4.06 13.12 -22.33
C LEU A 273 -4.84 13.73 -23.52
N ALA A 274 -5.76 12.99 -24.13
CA ALA A 274 -6.60 13.48 -25.20
C ALA A 274 -7.72 14.38 -24.64
N PRO A 275 -8.04 15.52 -25.29
CA PRO A 275 -9.16 16.36 -24.88
C PRO A 275 -10.49 15.59 -24.92
N THR A 276 -11.19 15.49 -23.79
CA THR A 276 -12.47 14.77 -23.70
C THR A 276 -13.63 15.55 -24.32
N ARG A 277 -13.56 16.89 -24.29
CA ARG A 277 -14.71 17.76 -24.60
C ARG A 277 -14.83 18.14 -26.08
N TYR A 278 -13.75 18.08 -26.84
CA TYR A 278 -13.76 18.44 -28.25
C TYR A 278 -12.81 17.56 -29.04
N VAL A 279 -13.15 17.33 -30.31
CA VAL A 279 -12.27 16.68 -31.28
C VAL A 279 -11.67 17.78 -32.16
N LEU A 280 -10.35 17.89 -32.12
CA LEU A 280 -9.58 18.88 -32.85
C LEU A 280 -9.50 18.45 -34.32
N ARG A 281 -9.98 19.30 -35.25
CA ARG A 281 -9.84 19.09 -36.70
C ARG A 281 -8.55 19.73 -37.20
N ASP A 282 -7.99 19.20 -38.27
CA ASP A 282 -6.75 19.74 -38.84
C ASP A 282 -6.91 21.18 -39.38
N ASP A 283 -8.13 21.53 -39.84
CA ASP A 283 -8.44 22.86 -40.37
C ASP A 283 -9.78 23.39 -39.84
N TYR A 284 -9.77 24.67 -39.44
CA TYR A 284 -10.96 25.46 -39.10
C TYR A 284 -10.98 26.75 -39.92
N GLU A 285 -12.15 27.08 -40.47
CA GLU A 285 -12.36 28.32 -41.22
C GLU A 285 -12.25 29.53 -40.29
N ASN A 286 -11.16 30.27 -40.40
CA ASN A 286 -10.97 31.51 -39.66
C ASN A 286 -10.33 32.54 -40.57
N GLN A 287 -11.07 33.63 -40.82
CA GLN A 287 -10.67 34.70 -41.74
C GLN A 287 -9.31 35.30 -41.39
N TRP A 288 -8.92 35.32 -40.12
CA TRP A 288 -7.60 35.78 -39.71
C TRP A 288 -6.54 34.73 -40.03
N VAL A 289 -6.70 33.48 -39.58
CA VAL A 289 -5.72 32.40 -39.79
C VAL A 289 -5.45 32.17 -41.29
N ASP A 290 -6.48 32.20 -42.12
CA ASP A 290 -6.35 31.98 -43.56
C ASP A 290 -5.70 33.15 -44.30
N LYS A 291 -5.85 34.39 -43.79
CA LYS A 291 -5.30 35.60 -44.43
C LYS A 291 -3.90 35.95 -43.93
N SER A 292 -3.62 35.80 -42.63
CA SER A 292 -2.35 36.23 -42.01
C SER A 292 -1.41 35.06 -41.74
N VAL A 293 -1.87 33.98 -41.11
CA VAL A 293 -0.97 32.92 -40.61
C VAL A 293 -0.55 31.94 -41.72
N LYS A 294 -1.51 31.47 -42.54
CA LYS A 294 -1.21 30.52 -43.63
C LYS A 294 -0.45 31.15 -44.81
N ARG A 295 -0.58 32.47 -44.99
CA ARG A 295 0.00 33.19 -46.15
C ARG A 295 1.28 33.96 -45.81
N ASP A 296 1.42 34.48 -44.59
CA ASP A 296 2.60 35.27 -44.24
C ASP A 296 3.73 34.38 -43.68
N PRO A 297 4.89 34.29 -44.36
CA PRO A 297 6.00 33.44 -43.93
C PRO A 297 6.68 33.91 -42.63
N LYS A 298 6.36 35.12 -42.15
CA LYS A 298 6.85 35.65 -40.87
C LYS A 298 6.31 34.89 -39.66
N HIS A 299 5.10 34.33 -39.75
CA HIS A 299 4.49 33.57 -38.67
C HIS A 299 5.05 32.13 -38.57
N MET A 300 5.67 31.62 -39.64
CA MET A 300 6.27 30.28 -39.65
C MET A 300 7.64 30.20 -38.94
N ALA A 301 8.36 31.32 -38.82
CA ALA A 301 9.73 31.33 -38.29
C ALA A 301 9.82 31.09 -36.76
N GLY A 302 8.71 31.23 -36.02
CA GLY A 302 8.67 31.16 -34.55
C GLY A 302 8.23 29.83 -33.94
N GLY A 303 8.13 28.75 -34.73
CA GLY A 303 7.59 27.47 -34.23
C GLY A 303 6.08 27.48 -33.99
N TYR A 304 5.36 28.44 -34.59
CA TYR A 304 3.92 28.54 -34.48
C TYR A 304 3.23 27.36 -35.18
N SER A 305 2.56 26.50 -34.40
CA SER A 305 1.75 25.40 -34.91
C SER A 305 0.27 25.78 -34.94
N LEU A 306 -0.37 25.62 -36.12
CA LEU A 306 -1.81 25.84 -36.28
C LEU A 306 -2.63 24.91 -35.39
N GLN A 307 -2.18 23.66 -35.24
CA GLN A 307 -2.85 22.66 -34.42
C GLN A 307 -2.87 23.06 -32.94
N GLU A 308 -1.77 23.64 -32.45
CA GLU A 308 -1.68 24.12 -31.07
C GLU A 308 -2.55 25.36 -30.85
N TYR A 309 -2.58 26.27 -31.83
CA TYR A 309 -3.47 27.43 -31.78
C TYR A 309 -4.95 27.00 -31.72
N TYR A 310 -5.37 26.08 -32.57
CA TYR A 310 -6.72 25.54 -32.54
C TYR A 310 -7.01 24.81 -31.22
N GLY A 311 -6.05 24.04 -30.69
CA GLY A 311 -6.20 23.38 -29.38
C GLY A 311 -6.38 24.36 -28.23
N ARG A 312 -5.58 25.43 -28.18
CA ARG A 312 -5.72 26.49 -27.17
C ARG A 312 -7.04 27.24 -27.31
N ALA A 313 -7.43 27.60 -28.52
CA ALA A 313 -8.68 28.32 -28.77
C ALA A 313 -9.93 27.47 -28.41
N MET A 314 -9.93 26.19 -28.79
CA MET A 314 -11.03 25.27 -28.44
C MET A 314 -11.03 24.96 -26.94
N HIS A 315 -9.86 24.82 -26.31
CA HIS A 315 -9.79 24.67 -24.85
C HIS A 315 -10.33 25.89 -24.13
N ASP A 316 -9.96 27.12 -24.52
CA ASP A 316 -10.47 28.33 -23.89
C ASP A 316 -11.99 28.46 -24.04
N ALA A 317 -12.50 28.18 -25.26
CA ALA A 317 -13.94 28.23 -25.54
C ALA A 317 -14.76 27.18 -24.75
N PHE A 318 -14.26 25.94 -24.63
CA PHE A 318 -15.02 24.83 -24.05
C PHE A 318 -14.60 24.44 -22.62
N SER A 319 -13.53 25.02 -22.07
CA SER A 319 -13.10 24.76 -20.69
C SER A 319 -14.10 25.31 -19.67
N GLY A 320 -14.80 26.41 -20.00
CA GLY A 320 -15.83 27.01 -19.15
C GLY A 320 -17.26 26.55 -19.43
N LEU A 321 -17.51 25.85 -20.53
CA LEU A 321 -18.83 25.36 -20.90
C LEU A 321 -19.01 23.92 -20.38
N GLU A 322 -20.22 23.60 -19.91
CA GLU A 322 -20.61 22.28 -19.36
C GLU A 322 -20.00 21.88 -17.99
N ILE A 323 -19.35 22.79 -17.27
CA ILE A 323 -19.02 22.57 -15.85
C ILE A 323 -20.25 22.91 -14.99
N PHE A 324 -21.13 21.93 -14.80
CA PHE A 324 -22.17 22.02 -13.80
C PHE A 324 -21.60 21.57 -12.45
N ILE A 325 -21.48 22.51 -11.52
CA ILE A 325 -21.00 22.24 -10.15
C ILE A 325 -21.78 21.07 -9.52
N GLU A 326 -23.07 20.96 -9.84
CA GLU A 326 -23.94 19.89 -9.35
C GLU A 326 -23.51 18.49 -9.84
N ASP A 327 -23.07 18.35 -11.09
CA ASP A 327 -22.64 17.06 -11.64
C ASP A 327 -21.19 16.73 -11.22
N GLU A 328 -20.31 17.73 -11.13
CA GLU A 328 -18.98 17.53 -10.52
C GLU A 328 -19.08 17.10 -9.05
N MET A 329 -20.03 17.65 -8.28
CA MET A 329 -20.27 17.21 -6.89
C MET A 329 -20.80 15.78 -6.83
N ARG A 330 -21.67 15.36 -7.77
CA ARG A 330 -22.13 13.96 -7.87
C ARG A 330 -21.00 13.00 -8.19
N ASP A 331 -20.14 13.34 -9.15
CA ASP A 331 -18.98 12.50 -9.53
C ASP A 331 -17.90 12.48 -8.43
N ARG A 332 -17.73 13.56 -7.67
CA ARG A 332 -16.88 13.56 -6.46
C ARG A 332 -17.40 12.62 -5.38
N VAL A 333 -18.72 12.58 -5.20
CA VAL A 333 -19.37 11.67 -4.25
C VAL A 333 -19.26 10.21 -4.74
N GLN A 334 -19.41 9.95 -6.03
CA GLN A 334 -19.25 8.60 -6.60
C GLN A 334 -17.80 8.11 -6.61
N SER A 335 -16.82 8.97 -6.92
CA SER A 335 -15.39 8.63 -6.89
C SER A 335 -14.83 8.48 -5.46
N SER A 336 -15.47 9.12 -4.48
CA SER A 336 -15.18 8.93 -3.04
C SER A 336 -15.85 7.71 -2.42
N SER A 337 -16.66 6.97 -3.18
CA SER A 337 -17.24 5.72 -2.70
C SER A 337 -16.19 4.60 -2.81
N PRO A 338 -15.83 3.93 -1.70
CA PRO A 338 -14.90 2.80 -1.78
C PRO A 338 -15.53 1.73 -2.66
N SER A 339 -14.79 1.32 -3.69
CA SER A 339 -15.16 0.17 -4.52
C SER A 339 -15.22 -1.08 -3.65
N GLY A 340 -16.42 -1.42 -3.18
CA GLY A 340 -16.69 -2.69 -2.51
C GLY A 340 -17.69 -2.64 -1.35
N ALA A 341 -18.97 -2.37 -1.61
CA ALA A 341 -20.09 -2.95 -0.85
C ALA A 341 -21.45 -2.70 -1.53
N THR A 342 -22.17 -3.79 -1.79
CA THR A 342 -23.65 -3.93 -1.77
C THR A 342 -24.54 -3.12 -2.74
N ILE A 343 -24.67 -3.63 -3.97
CA ILE A 343 -25.83 -3.38 -4.87
C ILE A 343 -27.16 -3.98 -4.32
N ALA A 344 -27.15 -4.66 -3.16
CA ALA A 344 -28.32 -5.32 -2.60
C ALA A 344 -29.18 -4.48 -1.61
N ALA A 345 -28.79 -3.24 -1.28
CA ALA A 345 -29.52 -2.42 -0.29
C ALA A 345 -30.36 -1.27 -0.89
N ALA A 346 -30.28 -1.02 -2.20
CA ALA A 346 -30.94 0.12 -2.86
C ALA A 346 -32.42 -0.12 -3.24
N GLN A 347 -33.01 -1.29 -2.93
CA GLN A 347 -34.42 -1.61 -3.22
C GLN A 347 -35.35 -1.54 -2.00
N ALA A 348 -34.87 -1.18 -0.81
CA ALA A 348 -35.66 -1.27 0.44
C ALA A 348 -36.04 0.08 1.09
N SER A 349 -35.79 1.24 0.46
CA SER A 349 -36.12 2.54 1.05
C SER A 349 -36.82 3.50 0.09
N THR A 350 -37.85 3.03 -0.62
CA THR A 350 -38.89 3.93 -1.13
C THR A 350 -39.80 4.40 0.03
N GLY A 351 -39.28 5.32 0.82
CA GLY A 351 -40.01 5.99 1.91
C GLY A 351 -40.04 7.49 1.66
N LYS A 352 -41.18 7.99 1.16
CA LYS A 352 -41.47 9.42 1.00
C LYS A 352 -41.20 10.17 2.30
N ILE A 353 -40.27 11.13 2.30
CA ILE A 353 -40.18 12.16 3.34
C ILE A 353 -40.30 13.52 2.67
N LYS A 354 -41.45 14.16 2.89
CA LYS A 354 -41.69 15.58 2.62
C LYS A 354 -40.93 16.38 3.68
N LEU A 355 -40.04 17.28 3.26
CA LEU A 355 -39.62 18.39 4.12
C LEU A 355 -40.04 19.71 3.47
N LYS A 356 -40.98 20.38 4.14
CA LYS A 356 -41.35 21.77 3.90
C LYS A 356 -40.20 22.65 4.37
N VAL A 357 -39.76 23.59 3.54
CA VAL A 357 -39.04 24.78 4.01
C VAL A 357 -39.81 25.99 3.49
N ALA A 358 -40.44 26.69 4.42
CA ALA A 358 -40.85 28.06 4.23
C ALA A 358 -39.81 28.90 4.96
N ASP A 359 -39.06 29.72 4.22
CA ASP A 359 -38.80 31.07 4.71
C ASP A 359 -38.63 32.03 3.52
N ARG A 360 -39.27 33.18 3.66
CA ARG A 360 -39.25 34.30 2.73
C ARG A 360 -38.11 35.22 3.15
N MET A 361 -37.27 35.65 2.22
CA MET A 361 -36.62 36.95 2.33
C MET A 361 -36.59 37.60 0.95
N GLU A 362 -37.41 38.65 0.83
CA GLU A 362 -37.46 39.58 -0.29
C GLU A 362 -36.13 40.34 -0.36
N VAL A 363 -35.58 40.46 -1.56
CA VAL A 363 -34.50 41.40 -1.86
C VAL A 363 -35.09 42.39 -2.85
N ASP A 364 -35.39 43.59 -2.36
CA ASP A 364 -35.82 44.72 -3.17
C ASP A 364 -34.64 45.23 -4.01
N ASP A 365 -34.85 45.25 -5.33
CA ASP A 365 -34.09 46.05 -6.29
C ASP A 365 -34.50 47.53 -6.13
N VAL A 366 -33.61 48.38 -5.60
CA VAL A 366 -33.69 49.83 -5.78
C VAL A 366 -32.28 50.46 -5.87
N PHE A 367 -31.97 50.90 -7.09
CA PHE A 367 -30.83 51.71 -7.61
C PHE A 367 -29.49 51.03 -7.90
#